data_AF-X7YNX9-F1
#
_entry.id   AF-X7YNX9-F1
#
_cell.length_a   1.000
_cell.length_b   1.000
_cell.length_c   1.000
_cell.angle_alpha   90.00
_cell.angle_beta   90.00
_cell.angle_gamma   90.00
#
_symmetry.space_group_name_H-M   'P 1'
#
loop_
_entity.id
_entity.type
_entity.pdbx_description
1 polymer ?
#
loop_
_entity_poly.entity_id
_entity_poly.type
_entity_poly.pdbx_seq_one_letter_code
_entity_poly.pdbx_strand_id
1 'polypeptide(L)' 'MIFYGPGGSQHVTLYLGNGQMLEASSIAGKVTVSPVRTEGMTPYVTRIIEY' A
#
# COMPACT_ATOMS: atom_id res chain seq x y z
N MET A 1 -4.93 -4.37 -2.31
CA MET A 1 -3.52 -4.17 -1.92
C MET A 1 -2.89 -3.19 -2.88
N ILE A 2 -2.12 -2.24 -2.35
CA ILE A 2 -1.39 -1.23 -3.14
C ILE A 2 0.09 -1.60 -3.10
N PHE A 3 0.74 -1.64 -4.27
CA PHE A 3 2.15 -1.99 -4.39
C PHE A 3 2.95 -0.83 -4.97
N TYR A 4 4.21 -0.72 -4.54
CA TYR A 4 5.14 0.33 -4.92
C TYR A 4 6.44 -0.23 -5.52
N GLY A 5 7.07 0.56 -6.39
CA GLY A 5 8.33 0.25 -7.06
C GLY A 5 8.19 -0.66 -8.28
N PRO A 6 9.28 -0.88 -9.05
CA PRO A 6 9.27 -1.75 -10.23
C PRO A 6 8.76 -3.15 -9.88
N GLY A 7 7.74 -3.61 -10.61
CA GLY A 7 7.09 -4.91 -10.35
C GLY A 7 6.41 -5.03 -8.97
N GLY A 8 6.20 -3.93 -8.24
CA GLY A 8 5.61 -3.95 -6.90
C GLY A 8 6.56 -4.44 -5.79
N SER A 9 7.87 -4.44 -6.06
CA SER A 9 8.88 -5.06 -5.19
C SER A 9 9.34 -4.22 -3.99
N GLN A 10 9.04 -2.91 -3.97
CA GLN A 10 9.62 -1.99 -2.99
C GLN A 10 8.81 -1.92 -1.70
N HIS A 11 7.47 -1.89 -1.80
CA HIS A 11 6.59 -1.79 -0.64
C HIS A 11 5.18 -2.26 -0.96
N VAL A 12 4.43 -2.66 0.07
CA VAL A 12 3.03 -3.07 -0.04
C VAL A 12 2.20 -2.55 1.12
N THR A 13 0.96 -2.13 0.84
CA THR A 13 0.00 -1.63 1.84
C THR A 13 -1.42 -2.17 1.61
N LEU A 14 -2.26 -2.08 2.64
CA LEU A 14 -3.69 -2.41 2.54
C LEU A 14 -4.52 -1.13 2.41
N TYR A 15 -5.34 -1.03 1.36
CA TYR A 15 -6.25 0.09 1.18
C TYR A 15 -7.45 -0.04 2.12
N LEU A 16 -7.77 1.04 2.85
CA LEU A 16 -8.86 1.06 3.83
C LEU A 16 -10.11 1.80 3.35
N GLY A 17 -10.06 2.38 2.13
CA GLY A 17 -11.05 3.36 1.69
C GLY A 17 -10.66 4.79 2.05
N ASN A 18 -11.42 5.77 1.57
CA ASN A 18 -11.26 7.20 1.90
C ASN A 18 -9.83 7.75 1.73
N GLY A 19 -9.06 7.23 0.76
CA GLY A 19 -7.68 7.68 0.53
C GLY A 19 -6.70 7.32 1.67
N GLN A 20 -7.04 6.35 2.53
CA GLN A 20 -6.19 5.87 3.61
C GLN A 20 -5.66 4.46 3.35
N MET A 21 -4.49 4.14 3.91
CA MET A 21 -3.89 2.82 3.87
C MET A 21 -3.25 2.41 5.20
N LEU A 22 -3.20 1.10 5.45
CA LEU A 22 -2.47 0.49 6.56
C LEU A 22 -1.11 -0.01 6.06
N GLU A 23 -0.04 0.37 6.74
CA GLU A 23 1.32 0.01 6.35
C GLU A 23 2.30 -0.15 7.53
N ALA A 24 3.45 -0.76 7.24
CA ALA A 24 4.64 -0.73 8.08
C ALA A 24 5.76 0.01 7.33
N SER A 25 5.95 1.29 7.64
CA SER A 25 6.70 2.23 6.79
C SER A 25 8.24 2.05 6.79
N SER A 26 8.81 1.25 7.69
CA SER A 26 10.22 0.81 7.67
C SER A 26 10.50 -0.20 8.78
N ILE A 27 11.76 -0.68 8.88
CA ILE A 27 12.25 -1.53 9.99
C ILE A 27 11.99 -0.93 11.38
N ALA A 28 12.03 0.41 11.50
CA ALA A 28 11.74 1.11 12.75
C ALA A 28 10.30 1.66 12.82
N GLY A 29 9.53 1.53 11.74
CA GLY A 29 8.17 2.01 11.65
C GLY A 29 7.20 1.07 12.38
N LYS A 30 6.30 1.65 13.19
CA LYS A 30 5.15 0.90 13.70
C LYS A 30 4.11 0.74 12.59
N VAL A 31 3.26 -0.27 12.73
CA VAL A 31 2.06 -0.39 11.89
C VAL A 31 1.20 0.86 12.12
N THR A 32 0.86 1.56 11.04
CA THR A 32 0.16 2.84 11.11
C THR A 32 -0.82 2.99 9.95
N VAL A 33 -1.83 3.83 10.18
CA VAL A 33 -2.69 4.35 9.11
C VAL A 33 -2.08 5.63 8.58
N SER A 34 -2.01 5.77 7.26
CA SER A 34 -1.46 6.94 6.58
C SER A 34 -2.24 7.26 5.30
N PRO A 35 -2.15 8.51 4.78
CA PRO A 35 -2.68 8.83 3.46
C PRO A 35 -2.01 8.00 2.35
N VAL A 36 -2.80 7.59 1.36
CA VAL A 36 -2.27 6.89 0.17
C VAL A 36 -1.24 7.78 -0.53
N ARG A 37 -0.10 7.18 -0.89
CA ARG A 37 0.93 7.81 -1.73
C ARG A 37 0.77 7.31 -3.17
N THR A 38 0.93 8.19 -4.16
CA THR A 38 0.85 7.82 -5.57
C THR A 38 2.22 7.68 -6.23
N GLU A 39 3.25 8.29 -5.65
CA GLU A 39 4.63 8.18 -6.14
C GLU A 39 5.11 6.72 -6.09
N GLY A 40 5.62 6.23 -7.21
CA GLY A 40 6.11 4.85 -7.33
C GLY A 40 5.02 3.79 -7.25
N MET A 41 3.73 4.16 -7.15
CA MET A 41 2.62 3.22 -7.12
C MET A 41 2.51 2.48 -8.46
N THR A 42 2.30 1.17 -8.40
CA THR A 42 2.01 0.35 -9.58
C THR A 42 0.67 0.77 -10.23
N PRO A 43 0.48 0.56 -11.55
CA PRO A 43 -0.72 1.01 -12.26
C PRO A 43 -2.00 0.25 -11.89
N TYR A 44 -1.88 -0.89 -11.20
CA TYR A 44 -3.01 -1.72 -10.79
C TYR A 44 -2.90 -2.10 -9.32
N VAL A 45 -4.05 -2.21 -8.65
CA VAL A 45 -4.15 -2.77 -7.29
C VAL A 45 -4.54 -4.24 -7.37
N THR A 46 -4.14 -5.03 -6.37
CA THR A 46 -4.49 -6.44 -6.29
C THR A 46 -5.64 -6.65 -5.32
N ARG A 47 -6.68 -7.37 -5.74
CA ARG A 47 -7.73 -7.90 -4.87
C ARG A 47 -7.48 -9.39 -4.63
N ILE A 48 -7.56 -9.81 -3.37
CA ILE A 48 -7.33 -11.20 -2.95
C ILE A 48 -8.64 -11.90 -2.60
N ILE A 49 -9.63 -11.14 -2.12
CA ILE A 49 -10.92 -11.63 -1.65
C ILE A 49 -12.01 -10.87 -2.40
N GLU A 50 -12.92 -11.60 -3.05
CA GLU A 50 -14.17 -11.06 -3.61
C GLU A 50 -15.28 -11.02 -2.54
N TYR A 51 -16.30 -10.20 -2.78
CA TYR A 51 -17.42 -9.97 -1.86
C TYR A 51 -18.77 -10.15 -2.56
#